data_AF-A0A9X2C9G9-F1
#
_entry.id   AF-A0A9X2C9G9-F1
#
_cell.length_a   1.000
_cell.length_b   1.000
_cell.length_c   1.000
_cell.angle_alpha   90.00
_cell.angle_beta   90.00
_cell.angle_gamma   90.00
#
_symmetry.space_group_name_H-M   'P 1'
#
loop_
_entity.id
_entity.type
_entity.pdbx_description
1 polymer ?
#
loop_
_entity_poly.entity_id
_entity_poly.type
_entity_poly.pdbx_seq_one_letter_code
_entity_poly.pdbx_strand_id
1 'polypeptide(L)' 'MSAATEYCDREIAKCEDMLRTWPNEAPCLKRLIRGWKRAKKQIQARIEQDAKETQ' A
#
# COMPACT_ATOMS: atom_id res chain seq x y z
N MET A 1 12.47 5.30 4.65
CA MET A 1 11.31 4.83 3.85
C MET A 1 11.18 5.74 2.65
N SER A 2 10.71 5.23 1.50
CA SER A 2 10.47 6.07 0.31
C SER A 2 9.10 6.75 0.42
N ALA A 3 9.00 7.98 -0.10
CA ALA A 3 7.73 8.71 -0.20
C ALA A 3 6.63 7.88 -0.88
N ALA A 4 6.98 7.03 -1.85
CA ALA A 4 6.04 6.16 -2.54
C ALA A 4 5.52 5.02 -1.63
N THR A 5 6.36 4.48 -0.74
CA THR A 5 5.92 3.48 0.25
C THR A 5 5.04 4.09 1.33
N GLU A 6 5.34 5.32 1.76
CA GLU A 6 4.54 6.05 2.75
C GLU A 6 3.17 6.44 2.20
N TYR A 7 3.10 6.80 0.91
CA TYR A 7 1.82 7.03 0.25
C TYR A 7 0.93 5.77 0.27
N CYS A 8 1.50 4.60 -0.04
CA CYS A 8 0.75 3.35 0.04
C CYS A 8 0.20 3.08 1.45
N ASP A 9 0.99 3.36 2.49
CA ASP A 9 0.54 3.20 3.88
C ASP A 9 -0.62 4.13 4.24
N ARG A 10 -0.58 5.39 3.78
CA ARG A 10 -1.68 6.34 3.98
C ARG A 10 -2.96 5.88 3.30
N GLU A 11 -2.89 5.38 2.06
CA GLU A 11 -4.06 4.91 1.34
C GLU A 11 -4.65 3.62 1.95
N ILE A 12 -3.79 2.73 2.46
CA ILE A 12 -4.23 1.54 3.22
C ILE A 12 -4.98 1.99 4.49
N ALA A 13 -4.40 2.90 5.27
CA ALA A 13 -5.01 3.39 6.50
C ALA A 13 -6.37 4.07 6.24
N LYS A 14 -6.49 4.86 5.17
CA LYS A 14 -7.78 5.43 4.74
C LYS A 14 -8.81 4.34 4.44
N CYS A 15 -8.45 3.33 3.67
CA CYS A 15 -9.37 2.23 3.36
C CYS A 15 -9.79 1.45 4.62
N GLU A 16 -8.87 1.25 5.57
CA GLU A 16 -9.15 0.59 6.85
C GLU A 16 -10.08 1.42 7.74
N ASP A 17 -9.98 2.74 7.70
CA ASP A 17 -10.91 3.63 8.40
C ASP A 17 -12.30 3.63 7.73
N MET A 18 -12.35 3.70 6.40
CA MET A 18 -13.60 3.63 5.64
C MET A 18 -14.37 2.32 5.87
N LEU A 19 -13.69 1.21 6.16
CA LEU A 19 -14.34 -0.05 6.51
C LEU A 19 -15.21 0.05 7.77
N ARG A 20 -14.88 0.95 8.70
CA ARG A 20 -15.65 1.18 9.93
C ARG A 20 -16.94 1.93 9.63
N THR A 21 -16.92 2.82 8.64
CA THR A 21 -18.04 3.69 8.27
C THR A 21 -18.94 3.06 7.21
N TRP A 22 -18.37 2.31 6.25
CA TRP A 22 -19.08 1.77 5.09
C TRP A 22 -18.95 0.23 5.00
N PRO A 23 -19.68 -0.52 5.85
CA PRO A 23 -19.58 -1.97 5.90
C PRO A 23 -20.07 -2.65 4.61
N ASN A 24 -21.01 -2.04 3.88
CA ASN A 24 -21.50 -2.56 2.60
C ASN A 24 -20.43 -2.52 1.50
N GLU A 25 -19.53 -1.54 1.57
CA GLU A 25 -18.38 -1.39 0.66
C GLU A 25 -17.17 -2.24 1.09
N ALA A 26 -17.30 -3.02 2.17
CA ALA A 26 -16.18 -3.80 2.68
C ALA A 26 -15.50 -4.73 1.67
N PRO A 27 -16.22 -5.41 0.75
CA PRO A 27 -15.59 -6.21 -0.28
C PRO A 27 -14.69 -5.40 -1.22
N CYS A 28 -15.11 -4.19 -1.63
CA CYS A 28 -14.35 -3.35 -2.55
C CYS A 28 -13.13 -2.74 -1.84
N LEU A 29 -13.31 -2.24 -0.62
CA LEU A 29 -12.24 -1.68 0.21
C LEU A 29 -11.17 -2.73 0.55
N LYS A 30 -11.56 -3.97 0.88
CA LYS A 30 -10.61 -5.08 1.10
C LYS A 30 -9.83 -5.46 -0.17
N ARG A 31 -10.40 -5.26 -1.37
CA ARG A 31 -9.64 -5.46 -2.63
C ARG A 31 -8.65 -4.33 -2.85
N LEU A 32 -9.04 -3.08 -2.59
CA LEU A 32 -8.14 -1.91 -2.69
C LEU A 32 -6.94 -2.03 -1.74
N ILE A 33 -7.18 -2.39 -0.46
CA ILE A 33 -6.10 -2.62 0.52
C ILE A 33 -5.11 -3.68 0.03
N ARG A 34 -5.60 -4.78 -0.55
CA ARG A 34 -4.72 -5.81 -1.14
C ARG A 34 -3.90 -5.27 -2.32
N GLY A 35 -4.51 -4.45 -3.18
CA GLY A 35 -3.82 -3.76 -4.27
C GLY A 35 -2.68 -2.87 -3.76
N TRP A 36 -2.96 -2.02 -2.77
CA TRP A 36 -1.96 -1.15 -2.17
C TRP A 36 -0.83 -1.90 -1.48
N LYS A 37 -1.14 -2.97 -0.73
CA LYS A 37 -0.11 -3.84 -0.11
C LYS A 37 0.81 -4.46 -1.17
N ARG A 38 0.25 -4.90 -2.31
CA ARG A 38 1.04 -5.44 -3.42
C ARG A 38 1.93 -4.38 -4.06
N ALA A 39 1.39 -3.19 -4.33
CA ALA A 39 2.13 -2.06 -4.89
C ALA A 39 3.29 -1.65 -3.96
N LYS A 40 3.02 -1.51 -2.65
CA LYS A 40 4.05 -1.21 -1.64
C LYS A 40 5.19 -2.23 -1.70
N LYS A 41 4.89 -3.52 -1.74
CA LYS A 41 5.89 -4.59 -1.81
C LYS A 41 6.75 -4.49 -3.09
N GLN A 42 6.14 -4.18 -4.24
CA GLN A 42 6.87 -4.01 -5.49
C GLN A 42 7.79 -2.79 -5.48
N ILE A 43 7.32 -1.66 -4.95
CA ILE A 43 8.12 -0.44 -4.80
C ILE A 43 9.31 -0.70 -3.88
N GLN A 44 9.06 -1.34 -2.72
CA GLN A 44 10.11 -1.64 -1.76
C GLN A 44 11.16 -2.60 -2.34
N ALA A 45 10.73 -3.65 -3.05
CA ALA A 45 11.64 -4.57 -3.72
C ALA A 45 12.51 -3.88 -4.79
N ARG A 46 11.94 -2.92 -5.54
CA ARG A 46 12.71 -2.12 -6.51
C ARG A 46 13.76 -1.24 -5.82
N ILE A 47 13.37 -0.52 -4.76
CA ILE A 47 14.31 0.32 -4.00
C ILE A 47 15.46 -0.52 -3.43
N GLU A 48 15.17 -1.72 -2.92
CA GLU A 48 16.18 -2.64 -2.40
C GLU A 48 17.11 -3.18 -3.50
N GLN A 49 16.59 -3.38 -4.72
CA GLN A 49 17.40 -3.78 -5.87
C GLN A 49 18.30 -2.62 -6.32
N ASP A 50 17.74 -1.43 -6.52
CA ASP A 50 18.49 -0.24 -6.92
C ASP A 50 19.62 0.08 -5.91
N ALA A 51 19.34 -0.06 -4.61
CA ALA A 51 20.33 0.12 -3.55
C ALA A 51 21.51 -0.88 -3.63
N LYS A 52 21.29 -2.09 -4.14
CA LYS A 52 22.33 -3.12 -4.33
C LYS A 52 23.14 -2.91 -5.60
N GLU A 53 22.52 -2.38 -6.65
CA GLU A 53 23.19 -2.10 -7.94
C GLU A 53 24.04 -0.82 -7.89
N THR A 54 23.83 0.03 -6.88
CA THR A 54 24.57 1.30 -6.69
C THR A 54 25.77 1.16 -5.72
N GLN A 55 26.11 -0.06 -5.28
CA GLN A 55 27.33 -0.36 -4.49
C GLN A 55 28.40 -1.00 -5.36
#